data_AF-A0A536KAV4-F1
#
_entry.id   AF-A0A536KAV4-F1
#
_cell.length_a   1.000
_cell.length_b   1.000
_cell.length_c   1.000
_cell.angle_alpha   90.00
_cell.angle_beta   90.00
_cell.angle_gamma   90.00
#
_symmetry.space_group_name_H-M   'P 1'
#
loop_
_entity.id
_entity.type
_entity.pdbx_description
1 polymer ?
#
loop_
_entity_poly.entity_id
_entity_poly.type
_entity_poly.pdbx_seq_one_letter_code
_entity_poly.pdbx_strand_id
1 'polypeptide(L)'
;MIKVGVIMPATIDDAGEFLADVRALEAAGAKLIGLEGNGREQAILLAAIAAVTESVQLHLSDPEAIALLQKLSRGRIVTSMPLGETWVEMSMPSDRDSWTASLRAHEAAGAHGVIVAWDPRLIDLLRNPEPDDRSDLLMSTG
;
A
#
# COMPACT_ATOMS: atom_id res chain seq x y z
N MET A 1 6.48 -2.23 13.47
CA MET A 1 5.32 -2.36 12.57
C MET A 1 5.84 -2.36 11.14
N ILE A 2 5.70 -3.51 10.47
CA ILE A 2 6.09 -3.71 9.08
C ILE A 2 5.24 -2.85 8.13
N LYS A 3 5.85 -2.31 7.07
CA LYS A 3 5.14 -1.52 6.06
C LYS A 3 4.32 -2.42 5.13
N VAL A 4 3.28 -1.86 4.52
CA VAL A 4 2.48 -2.57 3.52
C VAL A 4 2.49 -1.83 2.20
N GLY A 5 2.83 -2.54 1.15
CA GLY A 5 2.74 -2.12 -0.24
C GLY A 5 1.64 -2.92 -0.95
N VAL A 6 0.92 -2.28 -1.85
CA VAL A 6 -0.18 -2.90 -2.59
C VAL A 6 0.10 -2.83 -4.08
N ILE A 7 -0.01 -3.96 -4.76
CA ILE A 7 0.01 -4.03 -6.23
C ILE A 7 -1.43 -4.12 -6.71
N MET A 8 -1.90 -3.07 -7.39
CA MET A 8 -3.24 -3.03 -7.97
C MET A 8 -3.23 -3.55 -9.41
N PRO A 9 -4.32 -4.16 -9.87
CA PRO A 9 -4.48 -4.45 -11.30
C PRO A 9 -4.44 -3.14 -12.09
N ALA A 10 -3.86 -3.17 -13.29
CA ALA A 10 -3.82 -2.02 -14.19
C ALA A 10 -5.07 -1.89 -15.09
N THR A 11 -6.12 -2.65 -14.79
CA THR A 11 -7.41 -2.62 -15.51
C THR A 11 -8.39 -1.69 -14.80
N ILE A 12 -9.07 -0.84 -15.57
CA ILE A 12 -10.08 0.08 -15.05
C ILE A 12 -11.40 -0.17 -15.75
N ASP A 13 -12.36 -0.72 -15.01
CA ASP A 13 -13.75 -0.79 -15.44
C ASP A 13 -14.50 0.51 -15.08
N ASP A 14 -14.29 1.02 -13.86
CA ASP A 14 -14.77 2.32 -13.40
C ASP A 14 -13.61 3.14 -12.78
N ALA A 15 -13.33 4.30 -13.38
CA ALA A 15 -12.22 5.16 -12.94
C ALA A 15 -12.49 5.85 -11.60
N GLY A 16 -13.76 6.14 -11.28
CA GLY A 16 -14.15 6.74 -10.01
C GLY A 16 -13.94 5.78 -8.85
N GLU A 17 -14.39 4.53 -9.01
CA GLU A 17 -14.18 3.45 -8.05
C GLU A 17 -12.69 3.16 -7.85
N PHE A 18 -11.95 2.97 -8.94
CA PHE A 18 -10.50 2.72 -8.89
C PHE A 18 -9.74 3.81 -8.10
N LEU A 19 -10.01 5.09 -8.36
CA LEU A 19 -9.35 6.19 -7.65
C LEU A 19 -9.89 6.40 -6.23
N ALA A 20 -11.09 5.89 -5.91
CA ALA A 20 -11.59 5.86 -4.54
C ALA A 20 -10.86 4.80 -3.72
N ASP A 21 -10.65 3.61 -4.29
CA ASP A 21 -9.89 2.52 -3.65
C ASP A 21 -8.44 2.92 -3.35
N VAL A 22 -7.77 3.56 -4.32
CA VAL A 22 -6.43 4.12 -4.13
C VAL A 22 -6.36 5.08 -2.94
N ARG A 23 -7.34 5.98 -2.83
CA ARG A 23 -7.41 6.93 -1.70
C ARG A 23 -7.73 6.24 -0.39
N ALA A 24 -8.59 5.23 -0.41
CA ALA A 24 -8.90 4.43 0.76
C ALA A 24 -7.70 3.62 1.25
N LEU A 25 -6.88 3.08 0.34
CA LEU A 25 -5.62 2.40 0.64
C LEU A 25 -4.61 3.35 1.30
N GLU A 26 -4.40 4.54 0.72
CA GLU A 26 -3.52 5.54 1.32
C GLU A 26 -4.01 5.95 2.72
N ALA A 27 -5.30 6.25 2.87
CA ALA A 27 -5.90 6.61 4.14
C ALA A 27 -5.83 5.47 5.17
N ALA A 28 -5.89 4.21 4.73
CA ALA A 28 -5.72 3.04 5.58
C ALA A 28 -4.26 2.79 5.97
N GLY A 29 -3.30 3.48 5.36
CA GLY A 29 -1.89 3.45 5.75
C GLY A 29 -0.97 2.66 4.81
N ALA A 30 -1.43 2.31 3.61
CA ALA A 30 -0.55 1.75 2.58
C ALA A 30 0.64 2.70 2.34
N LYS A 31 1.86 2.14 2.34
CA LYS A 31 3.10 2.90 2.18
C LYS A 31 3.60 2.95 0.76
N LEU A 32 3.21 1.97 -0.04
CA LEU A 32 3.57 1.85 -1.44
C LEU A 32 2.36 1.36 -2.24
N ILE A 33 2.11 1.96 -3.40
CA ILE A 33 1.16 1.47 -4.39
C ILE A 33 1.89 1.28 -5.71
N GLY A 34 1.77 0.10 -6.30
CA GLY A 34 2.24 -0.21 -7.65
C GLY A 34 1.08 -0.73 -8.49
N LEU A 35 1.31 -0.83 -9.80
CA LEU A 35 0.38 -1.44 -10.74
C LEU A 35 0.99 -2.68 -11.37
N GLU A 36 0.16 -3.66 -11.73
CA GLU A 36 0.60 -4.80 -12.53
C GLU A 36 1.06 -4.35 -13.93
N GLY A 37 2.20 -4.89 -14.38
CA GLY A 37 2.82 -4.52 -15.66
C GLY A 37 3.67 -3.24 -15.57
N ASN A 38 4.29 -2.87 -16.69
CA ASN A 38 5.30 -1.81 -16.73
C ASN A 38 5.28 -0.99 -18.03
N GLY A 39 4.09 -0.67 -18.55
CA GLY A 39 3.91 0.07 -19.78
C GLY A 39 3.41 1.51 -19.61
N ARG A 40 3.17 2.15 -20.77
CA ARG A 40 2.67 3.53 -20.85
C ARG A 40 1.29 3.70 -20.20
N GLU A 41 0.44 2.68 -20.28
CA GLU A 41 -0.87 2.70 -19.61
C GLU A 41 -0.73 2.80 -18.10
N GLN A 42 0.15 1.99 -17.49
CA GLN A 42 0.47 2.06 -16.06
C GLN A 42 1.05 3.44 -15.68
N ALA A 43 1.89 4.03 -16.53
CA ALA A 43 2.39 5.39 -16.30
C ALA A 43 1.27 6.44 -16.30
N ILE A 44 0.28 6.32 -17.20
CA ILE A 44 -0.90 7.20 -17.23
C ILE A 44 -1.76 7.02 -15.97
N LEU A 45 -2.00 5.77 -15.56
CA LEU A 45 -2.76 5.48 -14.35
C LEU A 45 -2.05 5.97 -13.08
N LEU A 46 -0.72 5.76 -12.99
CA LEU A 46 0.08 6.30 -11.89
C LEU A 46 0.11 7.83 -11.86
N ALA A 47 -0.03 8.50 -13.01
CA ALA A 47 -0.22 9.95 -13.05
C ALA A 47 -1.54 10.37 -12.39
N ALA A 48 -2.63 9.65 -12.68
CA ALA A 48 -3.92 9.88 -12.05
C ALA A 48 -3.87 9.61 -10.54
N ILE A 49 -3.25 8.50 -10.13
CA ILE A 49 -3.02 8.15 -8.73
C ILE A 49 -2.20 9.24 -8.02
N ALA A 50 -1.11 9.72 -8.64
CA ALA A 50 -0.28 10.78 -8.09
C ALA A 50 -1.07 12.07 -7.84
N ALA A 51 -2.06 12.38 -8.69
CA ALA A 51 -2.89 13.58 -8.55
C ALA A 51 -3.92 13.49 -7.42
N VAL A 52 -4.32 12.28 -7.00
CA VAL A 52 -5.34 12.06 -5.96
C VAL A 52 -4.79 11.57 -4.62
N THR A 53 -3.48 11.38 -4.54
CA THR A 53 -2.77 10.93 -3.32
C THR A 53 -1.77 11.97 -2.84
N GLU A 54 -1.41 11.93 -1.56
CA GLU A 54 -0.58 12.98 -0.94
C GLU A 54 0.78 12.50 -0.42
N SER A 55 0.90 11.24 -0.04
CA SER A 55 1.98 10.72 0.78
C SER A 55 2.48 9.32 0.39
N VAL A 56 1.61 8.48 -0.18
CA VAL A 56 1.97 7.11 -0.56
C VAL A 56 3.06 7.08 -1.64
N GLN A 57 4.03 6.18 -1.52
CA GLN A 57 5.03 5.97 -2.55
C GLN A 57 4.41 5.25 -3.75
N LEU A 58 4.84 5.61 -4.95
CA LEU A 58 4.30 5.08 -6.19
C LEU A 58 5.38 4.32 -6.95
N HIS A 59 5.18 3.01 -7.13
CA HIS A 59 6.14 2.17 -7.82
C HIS A 59 5.96 2.27 -9.34
N LEU A 60 7.00 2.73 -10.03
CA LEU A 60 7.03 2.86 -11.49
C LEU A 60 8.40 2.45 -12.02
N SER A 61 8.38 1.58 -13.04
CA SER A 61 9.60 1.10 -13.70
C SER A 61 9.81 1.66 -15.11
N ASP A 62 8.90 2.51 -15.62
CA ASP A 62 9.02 3.14 -16.94
C ASP A 62 10.02 4.33 -16.91
N PRO A 63 11.22 4.20 -17.52
CA PRO A 63 12.25 5.24 -17.53
C PRO A 63 11.80 6.55 -18.18
N GLU A 64 10.91 6.50 -19.17
CA GLU A 64 10.48 7.69 -19.91
C GLU A 64 9.56 8.57 -19.07
N ALA A 65 8.72 7.97 -18.23
CA ALA A 65 7.71 8.67 -17.45
C ALA A 65 8.21 9.14 -16.06
N ILE A 66 9.28 8.55 -15.53
CA ILE A 66 9.80 8.83 -14.17
C ILE A 66 10.03 10.33 -13.92
N ALA A 67 10.68 11.05 -14.84
CA ALA A 67 11.03 12.46 -14.60
C ALA A 67 9.80 13.36 -14.46
N LEU A 68 8.75 13.10 -15.24
CA LEU A 68 7.48 13.84 -15.17
C LEU A 68 6.70 13.46 -13.90
N LEU A 69 6.58 12.15 -13.64
CA LEU A 69 5.84 11.64 -12.51
C LEU A 69 6.49 11.97 -11.17
N GLN A 70 7.82 12.09 -11.11
CA GLN A 70 8.50 12.63 -9.93
C GLN A 70 8.04 14.05 -9.60
N LYS A 71 7.90 14.91 -10.61
CA LYS A 71 7.40 16.28 -10.40
C LYS A 71 5.93 16.29 -9.99
N LEU A 72 5.09 15.51 -10.67
CA LEU A 72 3.65 15.45 -10.40
C LEU A 72 3.36 14.92 -8.99
N SER A 73 4.07 13.86 -8.60
CA SER A 73 3.92 13.22 -7.29
C SER A 73 4.68 13.92 -6.16
N ARG A 74 5.45 14.98 -6.45
CA ARG A 74 6.31 15.69 -5.48
C ARG A 74 7.38 14.79 -4.84
N GLY A 75 8.02 13.93 -5.63
CA GLY A 75 9.13 13.10 -5.17
C GLY A 75 8.75 11.70 -4.69
N ARG A 76 7.52 11.24 -4.93
CA ARG A 76 7.01 9.96 -4.39
C ARG A 76 7.22 8.77 -5.32
N ILE A 77 7.82 8.95 -6.49
CA ILE A 77 8.09 7.81 -7.39
C ILE A 77 9.27 7.01 -6.87
N VAL A 78 9.10 5.69 -6.79
CA VAL A 78 10.14 4.72 -6.47
C VAL A 78 10.29 3.72 -7.61
N THR A 79 11.52 3.55 -8.11
CA THR A 79 11.84 2.67 -9.25
C THR A 79 12.28 1.28 -8.81
N SER A 80 12.63 1.15 -7.54
CA SER A 80 12.93 -0.08 -6.82
C SER A 80 12.38 0.06 -5.41
N MET A 81 12.37 -1.04 -4.66
CA MET A 81 12.12 -0.95 -3.22
C MET A 81 13.17 -0.04 -2.55
N PRO A 82 12.80 0.69 -1.48
CA PRO A 82 13.71 1.59 -0.78
C PRO A 82 15.02 0.90 -0.38
N LEU A 83 16.14 1.59 -0.57
CA LEU A 83 17.47 1.05 -0.26
C LEU A 83 17.60 0.78 1.24
N GLY A 84 18.09 -0.42 1.59
CA GLY A 84 18.23 -0.85 2.98
C GLY A 84 16.96 -1.45 3.59
N GLU A 85 15.86 -1.52 2.82
CA GLU A 85 14.63 -2.18 3.24
C GLU A 85 14.43 -3.50 2.49
N THR A 86 14.13 -4.55 3.25
CA THR A 86 13.74 -5.85 2.71
C THR A 86 12.22 -5.89 2.56
N TRP A 87 11.74 -5.95 1.32
CA TRP A 87 10.32 -6.09 1.01
C TRP A 87 10.04 -7.50 0.49
N VAL A 88 9.01 -8.14 1.03
CA VAL A 88 8.66 -9.53 0.73
C VAL A 88 7.25 -9.61 0.15
N GLU A 89 7.10 -10.31 -0.97
CA GLU A 89 5.78 -10.61 -1.51
C GLU A 89 5.05 -11.60 -0.59
N MET A 90 3.78 -11.32 -0.33
CA MET A 90 2.94 -12.10 0.56
C MET A 90 1.59 -12.36 -0.10
N SER A 91 1.16 -13.62 -0.07
CA SER A 91 -0.20 -13.98 -0.48
C SER A 91 -1.23 -13.37 0.45
N MET A 92 -2.39 -12.98 -0.10
CA MET A 92 -3.48 -12.41 0.70
C MET A 92 -3.94 -13.41 1.78
N PRO A 93 -3.89 -13.04 3.08
CA PRO A 93 -4.34 -13.91 4.15
C PRO A 93 -5.85 -14.16 4.10
N SER A 94 -6.28 -15.30 4.67
CA SER A 94 -7.70 -15.69 4.70
C SER A 94 -8.53 -14.77 5.60
N ASP A 95 -7.95 -14.32 6.71
CA ASP A 95 -8.63 -13.62 7.79
C ASP A 95 -7.67 -12.68 8.56
N ARG A 96 -8.21 -11.94 9.53
CA ARG A 96 -7.48 -10.95 10.32
C ARG A 96 -6.40 -11.57 11.21
N ASP A 97 -6.66 -12.72 11.81
CA ASP A 97 -5.67 -13.37 12.68
C ASP A 97 -4.47 -13.84 11.86
N SER A 98 -4.72 -14.40 10.67
CA SER A 98 -3.70 -14.80 9.70
C SER A 98 -2.94 -13.59 9.13
N TRP A 99 -3.60 -12.45 8.97
CA TRP A 99 -2.96 -11.18 8.61
C TRP A 99 -1.97 -10.73 9.68
N THR A 100 -2.41 -10.59 10.93
CA THR A 100 -1.55 -10.18 12.04
C THR A 100 -0.41 -11.17 12.27
N ALA A 101 -0.67 -12.47 12.21
CA ALA A 101 0.35 -13.51 12.35
C ALA A 101 1.40 -13.44 11.23
N SER A 102 0.97 -13.27 9.98
CA SER A 102 1.86 -13.13 8.83
C SER A 102 2.74 -11.89 8.95
N LEU A 103 2.17 -10.73 9.30
CA LEU A 103 2.96 -9.51 9.48
C LEU A 103 4.04 -9.68 10.56
N ARG A 104 3.69 -10.27 11.71
CA ARG A 104 4.65 -10.56 12.80
C ARG A 104 5.73 -11.54 12.36
N ALA A 105 5.38 -12.58 11.61
CA ALA A 105 6.35 -13.56 11.11
C ALA A 105 7.35 -12.92 10.15
N HIS A 106 6.90 -12.08 9.22
CA HIS A 106 7.77 -11.37 8.28
C HIS A 106 8.65 -10.33 9.00
N GLU A 107 8.10 -9.60 9.98
CA GLU A 107 8.88 -8.67 10.81
C GLU A 107 9.97 -9.41 11.60
N ALA A 108 9.64 -10.55 12.21
CA ALA A 108 10.61 -11.40 12.92
C ALA A 108 11.68 -11.99 12.00
N ALA A 109 11.36 -12.20 10.72
CA ALA A 109 12.31 -12.62 9.68
C ALA A 109 13.17 -11.46 9.13
N GLY A 110 12.98 -10.23 9.62
CA GLY A 110 13.76 -9.05 9.21
C GLY A 110 13.21 -8.30 7.99
N ALA A 111 11.97 -8.58 7.58
CA ALA A 111 11.31 -7.80 6.54
C ALA A 111 10.91 -6.42 7.09
N HIS A 112 11.13 -5.40 6.27
CA HIS A 112 10.77 -4.00 6.54
C HIS A 112 9.40 -3.66 5.94
N GLY A 113 9.00 -4.38 4.90
CA GLY A 113 7.69 -4.26 4.28
C GLY A 113 7.21 -5.58 3.67
N VAL A 114 5.90 -5.69 3.50
CA VAL A 114 5.28 -6.74 2.68
C VAL A 114 4.60 -6.11 1.47
N ILE A 115 4.59 -6.84 0.36
CA ILE A 115 3.87 -6.48 -0.85
C ILE A 115 2.74 -7.49 -1.03
N VAL A 116 1.52 -6.99 -1.15
CA VAL A 116 0.32 -7.82 -1.36
C VAL A 116 -0.41 -7.40 -2.64
N ALA A 117 -1.00 -8.36 -3.33
CA ALA A 117 -1.93 -8.06 -4.41
C ALA A 117 -3.18 -7.38 -3.85
N TRP A 118 -3.77 -6.48 -4.62
CA TRP A 118 -5.01 -5.81 -4.26
C TRP A 118 -6.15 -6.80 -4.00
N ASP A 119 -6.84 -6.58 -2.89
CA ASP A 119 -8.08 -7.24 -2.51
C ASP A 119 -8.90 -6.21 -1.72
N PRO A 120 -10.22 -6.04 -1.98
CA PRO A 120 -11.05 -5.06 -1.28
C PRO A 120 -10.98 -5.17 0.25
N ARG A 121 -10.76 -6.38 0.78
CA ARG A 121 -10.62 -6.65 2.22
C ARG A 121 -9.39 -5.98 2.84
N LEU A 122 -8.39 -5.59 2.04
CA LEU A 122 -7.17 -4.94 2.53
C LEU A 122 -7.44 -3.62 3.22
N ILE A 123 -8.40 -2.83 2.76
CA ILE A 123 -8.73 -1.54 3.40
C ILE A 123 -9.12 -1.77 4.86
N ASP A 124 -9.96 -2.78 5.12
CA ASP A 124 -10.42 -3.11 6.47
C ASP A 124 -9.33 -3.77 7.33
N LEU A 125 -8.41 -4.51 6.72
CA LEU A 125 -7.25 -5.07 7.42
C LEU A 125 -6.25 -3.98 7.84
N LEU A 126 -6.00 -3.00 6.95
CA LEU A 126 -5.05 -1.91 7.17
C LEU A 126 -5.54 -0.88 8.18
N ARG A 127 -6.84 -0.54 8.18
CA ARG A 127 -7.42 0.46 9.10
C ARG A 127 -7.30 0.12 10.59
N ASN A 128 -7.12 -1.15 10.93
CA ASN A 128 -7.17 -1.60 12.33
C ASN A 128 -5.99 -2.54 12.67
N PRO A 129 -4.75 -2.01 12.81
CA PRO A 129 -3.54 -2.82 12.99
C PRO A 129 -3.33 -3.38 14.41
N GLU A 130 -4.06 -2.89 15.41
CA GLU A 130 -4.04 -3.36 16.80
C GLU A 130 -5.48 -3.67 17.27
N PRO A 131 -5.71 -4.65 18.15
CA PRO A 131 -6.90 -4.62 18.98
C PRO A 131 -6.78 -3.41 19.89
N ASP A 132 -7.66 -2.43 19.69
CA ASP A 132 -7.93 -1.28 20.56
C ASP A 132 -7.55 -1.61 22.02
N ASP A 133 -6.37 -1.19 22.49
CA ASP A 133 -5.90 -1.43 23.86
C ASP A 133 -6.69 -0.52 24.79
N ARG A 134 -7.95 -0.91 25.01
CA ARG A 134 -8.98 -0.20 25.78
C ARG A 134 -8.81 -0.46 27.27
N SER A 135 -7.57 -0.59 27.72
CA SER A 135 -7.20 -0.72 29.12
C SER A 135 -7.58 0.55 29.92
N ASP A 136 -7.78 1.67 29.22
CA ASP A 136 -8.30 2.94 29.77
C ASP A 136 -9.78 2.86 30.21
N LEU A 137 -10.60 2.01 29.58
CA LEU A 137 -12.02 1.81 29.91
C LEU A 137 -12.27 1.00 31.19
N LEU A 138 -11.23 0.39 31.78
CA LEU A 138 -11.32 -0.34 33.04
C LEU A 138 -11.07 0.53 34.28
N MET A 139 -10.70 1.81 34.12
CA MET A 139 -10.39 2.72 35.23
C MET A 139 -11.60 3.51 35.76
N SER A 140 -12.77 3.41 35.13
CA SER A 140 -13.96 4.22 35.47
C SER A 140 -15.07 3.41 36.15
N THR A 141 -14.70 2.52 37.07
CA THR A 141 -15.61 2.04 38.12
C THR A 141 -14.95 2.28 39.49
N GLY A 142 -14.92 3.54 39.89
CA GLY A 142 -14.57 3.99 41.23
C GLY A 142 -15.70 4.81 41.81
#